data_AF-A0A4Y7Q7Z9-F1
#
_entry.id   AF-A0A4Y7Q7Z9-F1
#
_cell.length_a   1.000
_cell.length_b   1.000
_cell.length_c   1.000
_cell.angle_alpha   90.00
_cell.angle_beta   90.00
_cell.angle_gamma   90.00
#
_symmetry.space_group_name_H-M   'P 1'
#
loop_
_entity.id
_entity.type
_entity.pdbx_description
1 polymer ?
#
loop_
_entity_poly.entity_id
_entity_poly.type
_entity_poly.pdbx_seq_one_letter_code
_entity_poly.pdbx_strand_id
1 'polypeptide(L)'
;MAVPPSNTAISAYMDMIATNYVGLASYTFLVYDHLLTFDEEVEYVWKGRKGPVIYLFFLNRYFFVFAFIFNLNANLNPNFTPHVRLC
;
A
#
# COMPACT_ATOMS: atom_id res chain seq x y z
N MET A 1 36.08 4.65 -1.27
CA MET A 1 36.22 4.28 -2.70
C MET A 1 35.08 4.95 -3.43
N ALA A 2 35.34 5.86 -4.38
CA ALA A 2 34.29 6.48 -5.17
C ALA A 2 33.76 5.45 -6.18
N VAL A 3 32.50 5.04 -6.02
CA VAL A 3 31.83 4.11 -6.93
C VAL A 3 31.56 4.86 -8.25
N PRO A 4 31.88 4.28 -9.42
CA PRO A 4 31.67 4.95 -10.70
C PRO A 4 30.17 5.27 -10.93
N PRO A 5 29.85 6.38 -11.62
CA PRO A 5 28.48 6.90 -11.73
C PRO A 5 27.49 5.94 -12.42
N SER A 6 27.98 4.99 -13.22
CA SER A 6 27.14 3.91 -13.78
C SER A 6 26.63 2.95 -12.71
N ASN A 7 27.44 2.65 -11.70
CA ASN A 7 27.13 1.66 -10.68
C ASN A 7 26.14 2.21 -9.64
N THR A 8 26.18 3.51 -9.37
CA THR A 8 25.22 4.17 -8.47
C THR A 8 23.83 4.27 -9.09
N ALA A 9 23.74 4.50 -10.41
CA ALA A 9 22.46 4.49 -11.13
C ALA A 9 21.81 3.10 -11.11
N ILE A 10 22.62 2.04 -11.28
CA ILE A 10 22.13 0.66 -11.21
C ILE A 10 21.64 0.32 -9.81
N SER A 11 22.37 0.68 -8.74
CA SER A 11 21.91 0.41 -7.37
C SER A 11 20.62 1.16 -7.04
N ALA A 12 20.52 2.43 -7.43
CA ALA A 12 19.31 3.23 -7.20
C ALA A 12 18.08 2.65 -7.93
N TYR A 13 18.28 2.11 -9.15
CA TYR A 13 17.22 1.44 -9.89
C TYR A 13 16.75 0.15 -9.19
N MET A 14 17.68 -0.64 -8.67
CA MET A 14 17.36 -1.86 -7.92
C MET A 14 16.62 -1.56 -6.61
N ASP A 15 17.00 -0.49 -5.90
CA ASP A 15 16.34 -0.07 -4.66
C ASP A 15 14.89 0.37 -4.91
N MET A 16 14.63 1.07 -6.03
CA MET A 16 13.28 1.47 -6.43
C MET A 16 12.40 0.24 -6.74
N ILE A 17 12.96 -0.74 -7.46
CA ILE A 17 12.27 -2.00 -7.74
C ILE A 17 11.97 -2.76 -6.44
N ALA A 18 12.95 -2.87 -5.54
CA ALA A 18 12.80 -3.55 -4.26
C ALA A 18 11.69 -2.90 -3.41
N THR A 19 11.63 -1.57 -3.39
CA THR A 19 10.60 -0.79 -2.68
C THR A 19 9.20 -1.11 -3.21
N ASN A 20 9.04 -1.20 -4.54
CA ASN A 20 7.76 -1.54 -5.16
C ASN A 20 7.31 -2.97 -4.83
N TYR A 21 8.22 -3.94 -4.87
CA TYR A 21 7.90 -5.33 -4.51
C TYR A 21 7.54 -5.48 -3.03
N VAL A 22 8.28 -4.83 -2.13
CA VAL A 22 7.98 -4.82 -0.68
C VAL A 22 6.65 -4.11 -0.40
N GLY A 23 6.36 -3.02 -1.11
CA GLY A 23 5.07 -2.33 -1.06
C GLY A 23 3.90 -3.23 -1.48
N LEU A 24 4.04 -3.98 -2.58
CA LEU A 24 3.03 -4.95 -3.02
C LEU A 24 2.86 -6.12 -2.04
N ALA A 25 3.97 -6.65 -1.51
CA ALA A 25 3.94 -7.74 -0.54
C ALA A 25 3.21 -7.33 0.74
N SER A 26 3.59 -6.18 1.32
CA SER A 26 2.95 -5.62 2.51
C SER A 26 1.47 -5.32 2.30
N TYR A 27 1.11 -4.77 1.14
CA TYR A 27 -0.29 -4.55 0.77
C TYR A 27 -1.09 -5.86 0.70
N THR A 28 -0.51 -6.89 0.09
CA THR A 28 -1.17 -8.21 -0.03
C THR A 28 -1.41 -8.83 1.34
N PHE A 29 -0.43 -8.76 2.25
CA PHE A 29 -0.60 -9.20 3.64
C PHE A 29 -1.69 -8.41 4.37
N LEU A 30 -1.72 -7.08 4.18
CA LEU A 30 -2.74 -6.23 4.77
C LEU A 30 -4.14 -6.64 4.29
N VAL A 31 -4.33 -6.83 2.99
CA VAL A 31 -5.61 -7.31 2.43
C VAL A 31 -5.96 -8.70 2.96
N TYR A 32 -5.00 -9.60 3.04
CA TYR A 32 -5.20 -10.96 3.56
C TYR A 32 -5.69 -10.95 5.01
N ASP A 33 -5.07 -10.15 5.87
CA ASP A 33 -5.49 -9.99 7.27
C ASP A 33 -6.92 -9.42 7.37
N HIS A 34 -7.26 -8.46 6.49
CA HIS A 34 -8.61 -7.92 6.42
C HIS A 34 -9.65 -8.98 6.03
N LEU A 35 -9.37 -9.78 5.00
CA LEU A 35 -10.26 -10.84 4.53
C LEU A 35 -10.53 -11.89 5.62
N LEU A 36 -9.51 -12.22 6.42
CA LEU A 36 -9.62 -13.25 7.45
C LEU A 36 -10.62 -12.86 8.55
N THR A 37 -10.65 -11.59 8.92
CA THR A 37 -11.59 -11.05 9.91
C THR A 37 -12.92 -10.59 9.31
N PHE A 38 -13.04 -10.53 7.98
CA PHE A 38 -14.24 -10.04 7.29
C PHE A 38 -15.43 -10.99 7.48
N ASP A 39 -15.19 -12.29 7.57
CA ASP A 39 -16.24 -13.28 7.79
C ASP A 39 -16.98 -13.04 9.12
N GLU A 40 -16.21 -12.79 10.19
CA GLU A 40 -16.75 -12.41 11.50
C GLU A 40 -17.44 -11.04 11.46
N GLU A 41 -16.90 -10.06 10.73
CA GLU A 41 -17.58 -8.77 10.53
C GLU A 41 -18.95 -8.95 9.86
N VAL A 42 -19.06 -9.77 8.81
CA VAL A 42 -20.33 -9.98 8.12
C VAL A 42 -21.33 -10.70 9.03
N GLU A 43 -20.89 -11.69 9.80
CA GLU A 43 -21.75 -12.41 10.73
C GLU A 43 -22.29 -11.49 11.84
N TYR A 44 -21.41 -10.73 12.52
CA TYR A 44 -21.78 -9.98 13.71
C TYR A 44 -22.22 -8.53 13.43
N VAL A 45 -21.60 -7.87 12.44
CA VAL A 45 -21.85 -6.47 12.13
C VAL A 45 -22.98 -6.30 11.11
N TRP A 46 -23.07 -7.17 10.08
CA TRP A 46 -24.08 -7.00 9.03
C TRP A 46 -25.46 -7.56 9.41
N LYS A 47 -25.52 -8.63 10.22
CA LYS A 47 -26.79 -9.18 10.74
C LYS A 47 -27.29 -8.47 12.01
N GLY A 48 -26.44 -7.67 12.67
CA GLY A 48 -26.74 -6.96 13.92
C GLY A 48 -27.44 -5.60 13.76
N ARG A 49 -27.66 -4.91 14.89
CA ARG A 49 -28.31 -3.59 14.93
C ARG A 49 -27.35 -2.50 14.42
N LYS A 50 -27.64 -1.97 13.22
CA LYS A 50 -26.81 -0.99 12.51
C LYS A 50 -26.81 0.38 13.20
N GLY A 51 -25.85 0.60 14.10
CA GLY A 51 -25.59 1.91 14.72
C GLY A 51 -24.52 2.73 13.98
N PRO A 52 -24.39 4.04 14.26
CA PRO A 52 -23.40 4.92 13.63
C PRO A 52 -21.94 4.51 13.92
N VAL A 53 -21.70 3.79 15.00
CA VAL A 53 -20.38 3.24 15.38
C VAL A 53 -19.83 2.29 14.31
N ILE A 54 -20.71 1.55 13.63
CA ILE A 54 -20.34 0.61 12.57
C ILE A 54 -19.80 1.37 11.35
N TYR A 55 -20.40 2.51 11.01
CA TYR A 55 -19.93 3.34 9.91
C TYR A 55 -18.56 3.94 10.21
N LEU A 56 -18.34 4.42 11.44
CA LEU A 56 -17.04 4.88 11.93
C LEU A 56 -15.97 3.77 11.90
N PHE A 57 -16.36 2.55 12.24
CA PHE A 57 -15.49 1.39 12.18
C PHE A 57 -15.09 1.04 10.75
N PHE A 58 -16.05 1.01 9.81
CA PHE A 58 -15.77 0.82 8.38
C PHE A 58 -14.90 1.95 7.81
N LEU A 59 -15.17 3.20 8.18
CA LEU A 59 -14.37 4.33 7.72
C LEU A 59 -12.94 4.22 8.24
N ASN A 60 -12.76 3.94 9.54
CA ASN A 60 -11.44 3.79 10.12
C ASN A 60 -10.67 2.61 9.49
N ARG A 61 -11.34 1.48 9.24
CA ARG A 61 -10.70 0.27 8.72
C ARG A 61 -10.36 0.33 7.23
N TYR A 62 -11.30 0.79 6.40
CA TYR A 62 -11.12 0.76 4.95
C TYR A 62 -10.34 1.97 4.42
N PHE A 63 -10.31 3.08 5.17
CA PHE A 63 -9.57 4.27 4.77
C PHE A 63 -8.06 4.02 4.68
N PHE A 64 -7.48 3.27 5.61
CA PHE A 64 -6.05 2.94 5.56
C PHE A 64 -5.70 2.03 4.38
N VAL A 65 -6.56 1.05 4.07
CA VAL A 65 -6.41 0.19 2.87
C VAL A 65 -6.44 1.05 1.60
N PHE A 66 -7.38 2.00 1.51
CA PHE A 66 -7.50 2.93 0.39
C PHE A 66 -6.29 3.86 0.26
N ALA A 67 -5.79 4.40 1.38
CA ALA A 67 -4.60 5.25 1.38
C ALA A 67 -3.37 4.48 0.87
N PHE A 68 -3.25 3.20 1.23
CA PHE A 68 -2.17 2.33 0.77
C PHE A 68 -2.25 2.02 -0.73
N ILE A 69 -3.46 1.76 -1.25
CA ILE A 69 -3.72 1.62 -2.70
C ILE A 69 -3.29 2.89 -3.44
N PHE A 70 -3.68 4.06 -2.92
CA PHE A 70 -3.31 5.32 -3.55
C PHE A 70 -1.79 5.52 -3.56
N ASN A 71 -1.11 5.21 -2.46
CA ASN A 71 0.34 5.28 -2.37
C ASN A 71 1.03 4.33 -3.36
N LEU A 72 0.56 3.09 -3.49
CA LEU A 72 1.07 2.14 -4.47
C LEU A 72 0.88 2.63 -5.91
N ASN A 73 -0.30 3.16 -6.24
CA ASN A 73 -0.58 3.73 -7.55
C ASN A 73 0.31 4.95 -7.86
N ALA A 74 0.59 5.79 -6.88
CA ALA A 74 1.49 6.94 -7.04
C ALA A 74 2.96 6.51 -7.28
N ASN A 75 3.39 5.39 -6.69
CA ASN A 75 4.73 4.84 -6.92
C ASN A 75 4.87 4.13 -8.28
N LEU A 76 3.80 3.50 -8.77
CA LEU A 76 3.78 2.81 -10.06
C LEU A 76 3.51 3.76 -11.24
N ASN A 77 2.83 4.88 -11.01
CA ASN A 77 2.47 5.83 -12.05
C ASN A 77 3.59 6.87 -12.28
N PRO A 78 4.24 6.88 -13.46
CA PRO A 78 5.33 7.80 -13.77
C PRO A 78 4.90 9.29 -13.83
N ASN A 79 3.59 9.59 -13.82
CA ASN A 79 3.09 10.96 -13.75
C ASN A 79 3.20 11.58 -12.35
N PHE A 80 3.23 10.75 -11.30
CA PHE A 80 3.29 11.22 -9.89
C PHE A 80 4.70 11.13 -9.30
N THR A 81 5.56 10.28 -9.85
CA THR A 81 6.98 10.26 -9.51
C THR A 81 7.70 11.29 -10.39
N PRO A 82 8.13 12.46 -9.88
CA PRO A 82 9.04 13.30 -10.64
C PRO A 82 10.25 12.43 -10.96
N HIS A 83 10.52 12.24 -12.26
CA HIS A 83 11.71 11.55 -12.73
C HIS A 83 12.88 12.09 -11.93
N VAL A 84 13.50 11.24 -11.10
CA VAL A 84 14.83 11.50 -10.55
C VAL A 84 15.77 11.54 -11.76
N ARG A 85 15.80 12.70 -12.43
CA ARG A 85 16.80 13.00 -13.42
C ARG A 85 18.10 13.08 -12.66
N LEU A 86 18.81 11.95 -12.70
CA LEU A 86 20.23 11.88 -12.42
C LEU A 86 20.89 12.97 -13.28
N CYS A 87 21.36 14.03 -12.61
CA CYS A 87 22.46 14.85 -13.10
C CYS A 87 23.75 14.27 -12.53
#